data_AF-A0A645ET15-F1
#
_entry.id   AF-A0A645ET15-F1
#
_cell.length_a   1.000
_cell.length_b   1.000
_cell.length_c   1.000
_cell.angle_alpha   90.00
_cell.angle_beta   90.00
_cell.angle_gamma   90.00
#
_symmetry.space_group_name_H-M   'P 1'
#
loop_
_entity.id
_entity.type
_entity.pdbx_description
1 polymer ?
#
loop_
_entity_poly.entity_id
_entity_poly.type
_entity_poly.pdbx_seq_one_letter_code
_entity_poly.pdbx_strand_id
1 'polypeptide(L)' 'MSKDKKNESEIEIKEDEYIIHEVVQGDTFRILALKYYGKARRGDEIKKFNNIKSDFLFVGQKIKIPK' A
#
# COMPACT_ATOMS: atom_id res chain seq x y z
N MET A 1 -31.25 9.36 12.31
CA MET A 1 -30.89 7.95 12.54
C MET A 1 -31.21 7.17 11.28
N SER A 2 -30.18 6.66 10.61
CA SER A 2 -30.23 5.70 9.49
C SER A 2 -30.95 6.21 8.23
N LYS A 3 -30.26 6.44 7.11
CA LYS A 3 -29.43 5.45 6.39
C LYS A 3 -28.33 6.17 5.62
N ASP A 4 -27.09 6.11 6.09
CA ASP A 4 -25.94 6.34 5.23
C ASP A 4 -25.86 5.17 4.26
N LYS A 5 -26.41 5.39 3.06
CA LYS A 5 -26.22 4.49 1.92
C LYS A 5 -24.71 4.43 1.66
N LYS A 6 -24.12 3.27 1.94
CA LYS A 6 -22.88 2.83 1.29
C LYS A 6 -23.04 3.08 -0.21
N ASN A 7 -22.25 4.01 -0.73
CA ASN A 7 -22.18 4.26 -2.17
C ASN A 7 -21.26 3.17 -2.75
N GLU A 8 -21.88 2.11 -3.29
CA GLU A 8 -21.25 0.97 -3.99
C GLU A 8 -21.10 1.24 -5.50
N SER A 9 -20.91 2.50 -5.90
CA SER A 9 -20.77 2.86 -7.32
C SER A 9 -19.71 3.94 -7.52
N GLU A 10 -18.48 3.48 -7.75
CA GLU A 10 -17.55 3.98 -8.77
C GLU A 10 -16.27 3.12 -8.70
N ILE A 11 -16.35 1.90 -9.22
CA ILE A 11 -15.16 1.17 -9.66
C ILE A 11 -14.77 1.82 -11.00
N GLU A 12 -14.18 3.01 -10.92
CA GLU A 12 -13.40 3.57 -12.01
C GLU A 12 -12.15 2.69 -12.09
N ILE A 13 -12.01 1.90 -13.16
CA ILE A 13 -10.86 1.02 -13.38
C ILE A 13 -9.63 1.90 -13.64
N LYS A 14 -9.07 2.48 -12.57
CA LYS A 14 -7.73 3.06 -12.57
C LYS A 14 -6.75 1.91 -12.48
N GLU A 15 -6.53 1.27 -13.63
CA GLU A 15 -5.62 0.12 -13.78
C GLU A 15 -4.15 0.44 -13.41
N ASP A 16 -3.86 1.67 -13.01
CA ASP A 16 -2.50 2.21 -12.81
C ASP A 16 -2.26 2.92 -11.47
N GLU A 17 -3.13 2.82 -10.45
CA GLU A 17 -2.92 3.55 -9.19
C GLU A 17 -1.76 2.99 -8.35
N TYR A 18 -1.54 1.67 -8.39
CA TYR A 18 -0.50 1.00 -7.61
C TYR A 18 -0.06 -0.31 -8.26
N ILE A 19 1.14 -0.76 -7.91
CA ILE A 19 1.58 -2.14 -8.19
C ILE A 19 1.49 -2.99 -6.94
N ILE A 20 1.45 -4.31 -7.11
CA ILE A 20 1.50 -5.25 -5.99
C ILE A 20 2.91 -5.80 -5.86
N HIS A 21 3.49 -5.63 -4.68
CA HIS A 21 4.75 -6.24 -4.28
C HIS A 21 4.48 -7.35 -3.26
N GLU A 22 5.02 -8.54 -3.49
CA GLU A 22 5.03 -9.61 -2.50
C GLU A 22 6.32 -9.53 -1.69
N VAL A 23 6.17 -9.32 -0.38
CA VAL A 23 7.29 -9.12 0.56
C VAL A 23 8.18 -10.35 0.59
N VAL A 24 9.49 -10.13 0.45
CA VAL A 24 10.52 -11.16 0.65
C VAL A 24 11.34 -10.87 1.90
N GLN A 25 12.20 -11.82 2.28
CA GLN A 25 13.07 -11.66 3.44
C GLN A 25 13.96 -10.42 3.30
N GLY A 26 13.95 -9.57 4.33
CA GLY A 26 14.73 -8.33 4.39
C GLY A 26 13.98 -7.09 3.91
N ASP A 27 12.77 -7.23 3.36
CA ASP A 27 11.98 -6.06 3.00
C ASP A 27 11.50 -5.28 4.22
N THR A 28 11.54 -3.97 4.09
CA THR A 28 10.97 -3.00 5.02
C THR A 28 10.28 -1.92 4.22
N PHE A 29 9.35 -1.15 4.83
CA PHE A 29 8.73 -0.01 4.14
C PHE A 29 9.76 0.99 3.58
N ARG A 30 10.88 1.21 4.27
CA ARG A 30 11.98 2.06 3.76
C ARG A 30 12.63 1.47 2.51
N ILE A 31 12.89 0.17 2.49
CA ILE A 31 13.53 -0.50 1.35
C ILE A 31 12.58 -0.52 0.16
N LEU A 32 11.29 -0.83 0.37
CA LEU A 32 10.29 -0.76 -0.70
C LEU A 32 10.15 0.67 -1.24
N ALA A 33 10.09 1.68 -0.37
CA ALA A 33 10.03 3.08 -0.81
C ALA A 33 11.31 3.54 -1.54
N LEU A 34 12.49 3.07 -1.12
CA LEU A 34 13.72 3.35 -1.84
C LEU A 34 13.71 2.71 -3.24
N LYS A 35 13.27 1.45 -3.32
CA LYS A 35 13.18 0.67 -4.56
C LYS A 35 12.20 1.30 -5.57
N TYR A 36 11.02 1.70 -5.10
CA TYR A 36 9.94 2.15 -5.98
C TYR A 36 9.88 3.67 -6.18
N TYR A 37 10.37 4.46 -5.22
CA TYR A 37 10.33 5.93 -5.29
C TYR A 37 11.69 6.61 -5.31
N GLY A 38 12.79 5.87 -5.17
CA GLY A 38 14.13 6.42 -4.98
C GLY A 38 14.31 7.16 -3.65
N LYS A 39 13.33 7.12 -2.74
CA LYS A 39 13.31 7.91 -1.49
C LYS A 39 12.80 7.07 -0.33
N ALA A 40 13.71 6.54 0.48
CA ALA A 40 13.38 5.71 1.64
C ALA A 40 12.38 6.37 2.62
N ARG A 41 12.41 7.71 2.75
CA ARG A 41 11.49 8.48 3.62
C ARG A 41 10.01 8.38 3.22
N ARG A 42 9.68 7.85 2.04
CA ARG A 42 8.29 7.63 1.59
C ARG A 42 7.70 6.30 2.07
N GLY A 43 8.40 5.55 2.93
CA GLY A 43 7.90 4.29 3.49
C GLY A 43 6.55 4.44 4.20
N ASP A 44 6.35 5.55 4.90
CA ASP A 44 5.08 5.84 5.59
C ASP A 44 3.90 6.00 4.63
N GLU A 45 4.15 6.41 3.39
CA GLU A 45 3.11 6.53 2.36
C GLU A 45 2.58 5.14 1.99
N ILE A 46 3.49 4.17 1.78
CA ILE A 46 3.16 2.77 1.52
C ILE A 46 2.36 2.20 2.70
N LYS A 47 2.84 2.43 3.93
CA LYS A 47 2.20 1.92 5.15
C LYS A 47 0.76 2.46 5.30
N LYS A 48 0.58 3.77 5.13
CA LYS A 48 -0.74 4.42 5.20
C LYS A 48 -1.68 3.92 4.10
N PHE A 49 -1.20 3.80 2.87
CA PHE A 49 -2.00 3.34 1.74
C PHE A 49 -2.53 1.91 1.95
N ASN A 50 -1.77 1.06 2.63
CA ASN A 50 -2.17 -0.31 2.96
C ASN A 50 -2.93 -0.42 4.30
N ASN A 51 -3.22 0.69 4.97
CA ASN A 51 -3.84 0.72 6.31
C ASN A 51 -3.09 -0.11 7.36
N ILE A 52 -1.76 -0.25 7.22
CA ILE A 52 -0.94 -1.02 8.15
C ILE A 52 -0.53 -0.13 9.31
N LYS A 53 -0.78 -0.57 10.55
CA LYS A 53 -0.40 0.18 11.76
C LYS A 53 0.96 -0.23 12.32
N SER A 54 1.37 -1.48 12.12
CA SER A 54 2.66 -2.01 12.54
C SER A 54 3.80 -1.60 11.61
N ASP A 55 5.03 -1.62 12.11
CA ASP A 55 6.23 -1.47 11.27
C ASP A 55 6.73 -2.79 10.68
N PHE A 56 6.10 -3.89 11.06
CA PHE A 56 6.45 -5.23 10.59
C PHE A 56 5.77 -5.57 9.27
N LEU A 57 6.57 -6.17 8.39
CA LEU A 57 6.15 -6.85 7.18
C LEU A 57 6.40 -8.35 7.33
N PHE A 58 5.48 -9.16 6.81
CA PHE A 58 5.61 -10.61 6.81
C PHE A 58 5.98 -11.10 5.42
N VAL A 59 6.90 -12.06 5.31
CA VAL A 59 7.22 -12.69 4.02
C VAL A 59 5.96 -13.29 3.40
N GLY A 60 5.76 -13.08 2.10
CA GLY A 60 4.55 -13.46 1.36
C GLY A 60 3.39 -12.46 1.49
N GLN A 61 3.52 -11.42 2.30
CA GLN A 61 2.50 -10.36 2.40
C GLN A 61 2.45 -9.56 1.10
N LYS A 62 1.24 -9.36 0.56
CA LYS A 62 1.01 -8.49 -0.59
C LYS A 62 0.86 -7.04 -0.13
N ILE A 63 1.74 -6.17 -0.61
CA ILE A 63 1.77 -4.74 -0.33
C ILE A 63 1.46 -3.99 -1.62
N LYS A 64 0.48 -3.09 -1.55
CA LYS A 64 0.18 -2.15 -2.62
C LYS A 64 1.18 -1.00 -2.58
N ILE A 65 1.85 -0.72 -3.69
CA ILE A 65 2.79 0.40 -3.83
C ILE A 65 2.15 1.44 -4.76
N PRO A 66 1.61 2.54 -4.22
CA PRO A 66 1.10 3.66 -5.03
C PRO A 66 2.14 4.13 -6.05
N LYS A 67 1.75 4.61 -7.23
CA LYS A 67 2.69 5.26 -8.14
C LYS A 67 3.11 6.65 -7.65
#